data_AF-A0A812R5V5-F1
#
_entry.id   AF-A0A812R5V5-F1
#
_cell.length_a   1.000
_cell.length_b   1.000
_cell.length_c   1.000
_cell.angle_alpha   90.00
_cell.angle_beta   90.00
_cell.angle_gamma   90.00
#
_symmetry.space_group_name_H-M   'P 1'
#
loop_
_entity.id
_entity.type
_entity.pdbx_description
1 polymer ?
#
loop_
_entity_poly.entity_id
_entity_poly.type
_entity_poly.pdbx_seq_one_letter_code
_entity_poly.pdbx_strand_id
1 'polypeptide(L)'
;MESSRVPGVGGTEPEAADEGRGAARRPGTVQAVTRASRLLKVLAAAPAEGARLRDVAAAAELDRGTTHRLLLTLCDEGFVEQDRVAKTYRLGLDFFALASAASNRYDVQEVARQSLQRLAEATGDTAFFCLRGGNDYVCVDVKTGRYPIKTLPYDIGARVPLGVGATGVAILADLSAAEVQDILDANAPRFHRFTEGEARAAVEAALADCRRLGYAVYRHRQAPGQEPGQGQGITSLARSICDRRGRPVTALALSAISERMDEARIRELAEVLREAAAEIYAAMMRRPEALRHRSRWEESGDQNFGARVGAIDIVANLFTEAEVRGGQTGIDETFKRQVRMPEEVRDGVSIPRYKEKMARAGIDRSLLVAVRAGDLKIRGSFEISYERVAEVCAADPEQFSGLAGLDPFRGMQGLRDLETAVTELGFVGAHFYPHWFGLAPDDAKWYPYYAKCCELDVPVMLQVGHNLVYSRERRLPSVGRPICLDQVAIDFPELKIIGIHIGVPWTDEMISMAWKHENVFIGVDAYAPRHWPPQLVHYLNTYGAAKVLFGTDWPVIDPERAMREIGELGLRADSRQKLLRDNALRAPPPRAAGVPGAASAGPGGRLCGGRRRRTAATERRG
;
A
#
# COMPACT_ATOMS: atom_id res chain seq x y z
N MET A 1 58.31 66.36 -14.44
CA MET A 1 59.52 65.54 -14.62
C MET A 1 59.46 64.39 -13.65
N GLU A 2 59.93 63.23 -14.12
CA GLU A 2 59.97 61.90 -13.47
C GLU A 2 60.55 61.95 -12.03
N SER A 3 60.41 60.98 -11.14
CA SER A 3 60.70 59.55 -11.30
C SER A 3 60.48 58.79 -9.97
N SER A 4 60.08 57.51 -10.07
CA SER A 4 60.42 56.33 -9.24
C SER A 4 60.41 56.46 -7.69
N ARG A 5 59.42 55.96 -6.94
CA ARG A 5 59.18 54.56 -6.48
C ARG A 5 60.42 53.75 -6.06
N VAL A 6 60.49 53.42 -4.76
CA VAL A 6 61.24 52.32 -4.12
C VAL A 6 60.39 51.79 -2.94
N PRO A 7 60.42 50.47 -2.59
CA PRO A 7 59.43 49.78 -1.75
C PRO A 7 59.91 49.48 -0.30
N GLY A 8 58.99 49.06 0.57
CA GLY A 8 59.30 48.49 1.89
C GLY A 8 58.08 48.31 2.79
N VAL A 9 57.90 47.09 3.30
CA VAL A 9 56.70 46.49 3.91
C VAL A 9 56.58 46.78 5.42
N GLY A 10 55.35 46.87 5.93
CA GLY A 10 55.00 46.39 7.29
C GLY A 10 54.09 47.29 8.12
N GLY A 11 52.80 46.95 8.19
CA GLY A 11 51.87 47.57 9.14
C GLY A 11 50.41 47.20 8.84
N THR A 12 49.95 46.08 9.39
CA THR A 12 48.56 45.61 9.35
C THR A 12 47.71 46.32 10.40
N GLU A 13 46.69 47.05 9.97
CA GLU A 13 45.56 47.50 10.80
C GLU A 13 44.37 46.54 10.66
N PRO A 14 43.55 46.35 11.72
CA PRO A 14 42.56 45.28 11.80
C PRO A 14 41.24 45.64 11.11
N GLU A 15 40.70 44.69 10.34
CA GLU A 15 39.35 44.72 9.77
C GLU A 15 38.28 44.68 10.87
N ALA A 16 37.27 45.54 10.71
CA ALA A 16 36.07 45.59 11.55
C ALA A 16 35.21 44.33 11.36
N ALA A 17 34.89 43.67 12.48
CA ALA A 17 34.01 42.51 12.52
C ALA A 17 32.53 42.91 12.52
N ASP A 18 31.80 42.34 11.56
CA ASP A 18 30.34 42.28 11.46
C ASP A 18 29.81 41.15 12.36
N GLU A 19 29.17 41.49 13.48
CA GLU A 19 28.53 40.50 14.38
C GLU A 19 27.00 40.48 14.21
N GLY A 20 26.55 39.83 13.13
CA GLY A 20 25.20 39.33 12.99
C GLY A 20 24.98 38.06 13.83
N ARG A 21 24.20 38.17 14.92
CA ARG A 21 23.78 37.07 15.80
C ARG A 21 22.91 36.04 15.06
N GLY A 22 23.53 35.01 14.52
CA GLY A 22 22.87 33.78 14.05
C GLY A 22 23.03 32.66 15.08
N ALA A 23 21.94 32.00 15.45
CA ALA A 23 21.97 30.75 16.22
C ALA A 23 23.03 29.80 15.63
N ALA A 24 23.96 29.35 16.48
CA ALA A 24 25.12 28.57 16.07
C ALA A 24 24.70 27.37 15.20
N ARG A 25 24.97 27.47 13.89
CA ARG A 25 24.79 26.37 12.94
C ARG A 25 25.74 25.26 13.34
N ARG A 26 25.22 24.03 13.43
CA ARG A 26 26.07 22.84 13.61
C ARG A 26 27.13 22.80 12.49
N PRO A 27 28.42 22.59 12.81
CA PRO A 27 29.44 22.47 11.77
C PRO A 27 29.09 21.30 10.83
N GLY A 28 29.07 21.56 9.52
CA GLY A 28 28.81 20.54 8.49
C GLY A 28 27.47 20.63 7.73
N THR A 29 26.64 21.67 7.91
CA THR A 29 25.38 21.79 7.13
C THR A 29 25.62 22.18 5.67
N VAL A 30 25.06 21.42 4.71
CA VAL A 30 25.13 21.73 3.28
C VAL A 30 24.15 22.87 2.93
N GLN A 31 24.67 24.00 2.48
CA GLN A 31 23.89 25.21 2.21
C GLN A 31 22.83 25.02 1.12
N ALA A 32 23.13 24.23 0.08
CA ALA A 32 22.20 23.93 -1.01
C ALA A 32 20.93 23.21 -0.51
N VAL A 33 21.09 22.20 0.35
CA VAL A 33 19.98 21.45 0.95
C VAL A 33 19.11 22.37 1.84
N THR A 34 19.74 23.27 2.57
CA THR A 34 19.03 24.25 3.41
C THR A 34 18.16 25.18 2.56
N ARG A 35 18.68 25.66 1.43
CA ARG A 35 17.94 26.53 0.50
C ARG A 35 16.82 25.78 -0.22
N ALA A 36 17.08 24.57 -0.70
CA ALA A 36 16.06 23.70 -1.28
C ALA A 36 14.91 23.43 -0.29
N SER A 37 15.23 23.10 0.97
CA SER A 37 14.22 22.90 2.02
C SER A 37 13.36 24.15 2.28
N ARG A 38 13.94 25.37 2.17
CA ARG A 38 13.16 26.61 2.28
C ARG A 38 12.19 26.78 1.11
N LEU A 39 12.64 26.56 -0.11
CA LEU A 39 11.78 26.63 -1.31
C LEU A 39 10.59 25.68 -1.20
N LEU A 40 10.83 24.45 -0.77
CA LEU A 40 9.77 23.44 -0.60
C LEU A 40 8.74 23.87 0.44
N LYS A 41 9.17 24.50 1.54
CA LYS A 41 8.25 25.06 2.56
C LYS A 41 7.44 26.24 2.02
N VAL A 42 8.06 27.10 1.21
CA VAL A 42 7.36 28.22 0.56
C VAL A 42 6.30 27.70 -0.40
N LEU A 43 6.63 26.69 -1.21
CA LEU A 43 5.68 26.05 -2.13
C LEU A 43 4.58 25.28 -1.40
N ALA A 44 4.88 24.67 -0.25
CA ALA A 44 3.88 23.99 0.59
C ALA A 44 2.84 24.96 1.17
N ALA A 45 3.22 26.22 1.39
CA ALA A 45 2.34 27.28 1.89
C ALA A 45 1.69 28.11 0.77
N ALA A 46 2.02 27.83 -0.49
CA ALA A 46 1.46 28.51 -1.64
C ALA A 46 0.05 27.98 -1.98
N PRO A 47 -0.77 28.73 -2.74
CA PRO A 47 -2.05 28.24 -3.27
C PRO A 47 -1.90 26.97 -4.11
N ALA A 48 -3.00 26.23 -4.30
CA ALA A 48 -3.01 24.97 -5.04
C ALA A 48 -2.54 25.11 -6.50
N GLU A 49 -2.74 26.29 -7.10
CA GLU A 49 -2.29 26.66 -8.45
C GLU A 49 -0.78 26.93 -8.53
N GLY A 50 -0.09 26.96 -7.38
CA GLY A 50 1.34 27.22 -7.25
C GLY A 50 1.68 28.72 -7.19
N ALA A 51 2.99 29.00 -7.11
CA ALA A 51 3.53 30.35 -7.01
C ALA A 51 4.52 30.67 -8.14
N ARG A 52 4.55 31.93 -8.60
CA ARG A 52 5.50 32.35 -9.65
C ARG A 52 6.91 32.46 -9.06
N LEU A 53 7.92 32.28 -9.92
CA LEU A 53 9.35 32.35 -9.54
C LEU A 53 9.70 33.57 -8.68
N ARG A 54 9.18 34.75 -9.03
CA ARG A 54 9.44 36.00 -8.29
C ARG A 54 8.97 35.92 -6.85
N ASP A 55 7.78 35.37 -6.66
CA ASP A 55 7.11 35.35 -5.36
C ASP A 55 7.73 34.26 -4.48
N VAL A 56 8.10 33.12 -5.08
CA VAL A 56 8.89 32.07 -4.42
C VAL A 56 10.27 32.58 -3.98
N ALA A 57 10.98 33.31 -4.84
CA ALA A 57 12.30 33.88 -4.54
C ALA A 57 12.24 34.89 -3.38
N ALA A 58 11.23 35.77 -3.40
CA ALA A 58 11.01 36.75 -2.35
C ALA A 58 10.70 36.09 -1.00
N ALA A 59 9.76 35.15 -0.98
CA ALA A 59 9.36 34.44 0.25
C ALA A 59 10.46 33.52 0.81
N ALA A 60 11.35 33.01 -0.05
CA ALA A 60 12.49 32.20 0.38
C ALA A 60 13.73 33.02 0.77
N GLU A 61 13.70 34.34 0.56
CA GLU A 61 14.83 35.27 0.72
C GLU A 61 16.06 34.85 -0.10
N LEU A 62 15.84 34.50 -1.37
CA LEU A 62 16.88 34.06 -2.30
C LEU A 62 16.87 34.91 -3.58
N ASP A 63 18.02 35.04 -4.23
CA ASP A 63 18.07 35.67 -5.56
C ASP A 63 17.35 34.80 -6.60
N ARG A 64 16.85 35.44 -7.67
CA ARG A 64 16.05 34.75 -8.70
C ARG A 64 16.84 33.67 -9.43
N GLY A 65 18.14 33.84 -9.63
CA GLY A 65 18.99 32.88 -10.34
C GLY A 65 19.19 31.59 -9.55
N THR A 66 19.49 31.73 -8.25
CA THR A 66 19.59 30.61 -7.31
C THR A 66 18.25 29.91 -7.15
N THR A 67 17.17 30.67 -7.00
CA THR A 67 15.81 30.12 -6.88
C THR A 67 15.45 29.30 -8.12
N HIS A 68 15.69 29.83 -9.31
CA HIS A 68 15.39 29.15 -10.57
C HIS A 68 16.16 27.84 -10.72
N ARG A 69 17.47 27.86 -10.45
CA ARG A 69 18.31 26.64 -10.53
C ARG A 69 17.86 25.57 -9.54
N LEU A 70 17.55 25.96 -8.30
CA LEU A 70 17.08 25.01 -7.28
C LEU A 70 15.70 24.45 -7.62
N LEU A 71 14.77 25.27 -8.14
CA LEU A 71 13.47 24.80 -8.58
C LEU A 71 13.58 23.84 -9.77
N LEU A 72 14.46 24.10 -10.73
CA LEU A 72 14.72 23.17 -11.83
C LEU A 72 15.24 21.83 -11.33
N THR A 73 16.25 21.84 -10.45
CA THR A 73 16.76 20.59 -9.83
C THR A 73 15.65 19.86 -9.08
N LEU A 74 14.81 20.58 -8.34
CA LEU A 74 13.68 19.96 -7.64
C LEU A 74 12.58 19.46 -8.61
N CYS A 75 12.45 20.05 -9.79
CA CYS A 75 11.57 19.53 -10.84
C CYS A 75 12.11 18.24 -11.46
N ASP A 76 13.41 18.20 -11.76
CA ASP A 76 14.05 17.01 -12.32
C ASP A 76 14.00 15.82 -11.35
N GLU A 77 14.08 16.09 -10.04
CA GLU A 77 13.93 15.11 -8.96
C GLU A 77 12.46 14.89 -8.54
N GLY A 78 11.47 15.43 -9.28
CA GLY A 78 10.03 15.20 -9.06
C GLY A 78 9.41 15.83 -7.80
N PHE A 79 10.20 16.57 -7.01
CA PHE A 79 9.76 17.27 -5.80
C PHE A 79 8.97 18.54 -6.07
N VAL A 80 9.11 19.14 -7.24
CA VAL A 80 8.39 20.34 -7.67
C VAL A 80 7.83 20.09 -9.06
N GLU A 81 6.64 20.61 -9.34
CA GLU A 81 6.09 20.65 -10.69
C GLU A 81 6.04 22.08 -11.16
N GLN A 82 6.33 22.29 -12.45
CA GLN A 82 6.18 23.57 -13.10
C GLN A 82 5.00 23.53 -14.08
N ASP A 83 4.01 24.38 -13.86
CA ASP A 83 3.02 24.70 -14.88
C ASP A 83 3.66 25.66 -15.90
N ARG A 84 3.91 25.15 -17.11
CA ARG A 84 4.56 25.92 -18.18
C ARG A 84 3.66 27.02 -18.75
N VAL A 85 2.34 26.87 -18.66
CA VAL A 85 1.36 27.84 -19.16
C VAL A 85 1.19 28.96 -18.15
N ALA A 86 0.90 28.62 -16.88
CA ALA A 86 0.71 29.58 -15.80
C ALA A 86 2.03 30.17 -15.26
N LYS A 87 3.17 29.55 -15.59
CA LYS A 87 4.51 29.88 -15.10
C LYS A 87 4.60 29.85 -13.56
N THR A 88 3.85 28.94 -12.96
CA THR A 88 3.82 28.69 -11.52
C THR A 88 4.56 27.39 -11.19
N TYR A 89 5.05 27.33 -9.96
CA TYR A 89 5.69 26.15 -9.37
C TYR A 89 4.83 25.69 -8.19
N ARG A 90 4.68 24.39 -8.03
CA ARG A 90 3.97 23.76 -6.91
C ARG A 90 4.73 22.53 -6.45
N LEU A 91 4.38 21.99 -5.28
CA LEU A 91 4.94 20.70 -4.86
C LEU A 91 4.57 19.60 -5.85
N GLY A 92 5.55 18.79 -6.22
CA GLY A 92 5.36 17.64 -7.10
C GLY A 92 4.90 16.40 -6.34
N LEU A 93 4.45 15.39 -7.09
CA LEU A 93 3.85 14.17 -6.53
C LEU A 93 4.81 13.34 -5.67
N ASP A 94 6.14 13.44 -5.87
CA ASP A 94 7.12 12.68 -5.08
C ASP A 94 7.13 13.08 -3.60
N PHE A 95 6.64 14.28 -3.25
CA PHE A 95 6.39 14.63 -1.85
C PHE A 95 5.31 13.78 -1.22
N PHE A 96 4.26 13.43 -1.96
CA PHE A 96 3.23 12.52 -1.49
C PHE A 96 3.81 11.10 -1.31
N ALA A 97 4.63 10.63 -2.25
CA ALA A 97 5.31 9.34 -2.14
C ALA A 97 6.24 9.26 -0.91
N LEU A 98 7.06 10.29 -0.68
CA LEU A 98 7.92 10.38 0.50
C LEU A 98 7.13 10.53 1.80
N ALA A 99 6.09 11.36 1.82
CA ALA A 99 5.22 11.52 2.97
C ALA A 99 4.52 10.20 3.33
N SER A 100 4.01 9.48 2.33
CA SER A 100 3.41 8.14 2.49
C SER A 100 4.43 7.13 3.05
N ALA A 101 5.65 7.10 2.49
CA ALA A 101 6.73 6.24 2.98
C ALA A 101 7.17 6.56 4.42
N ALA A 102 7.17 7.85 4.80
CA ALA A 102 7.49 8.29 6.16
C ALA A 102 6.35 8.02 7.16
N SER A 103 5.09 8.14 6.72
CA SER A 103 3.89 7.82 7.51
C SER A 103 3.80 6.33 7.85
N ASN A 104 4.41 5.45 7.06
CA ASN A 104 4.49 4.00 7.31
C ASN A 104 5.24 3.63 8.61
N ARG A 105 5.84 4.59 9.32
CA ARG A 105 6.39 4.39 10.68
C ARG A 105 5.32 4.37 11.76
N TYR A 106 4.10 4.83 11.47
CA TYR A 106 2.99 4.90 12.41
C TYR A 106 1.69 4.39 11.77
N ASP A 107 1.42 3.09 11.90
CA ASP A 107 0.09 2.43 11.67
C ASP A 107 -1.07 3.07 12.48
N VAL A 108 -0.72 4.08 13.29
CA VAL A 108 -1.55 4.92 14.14
C VAL A 108 -2.40 5.89 13.32
N GLN A 109 -1.97 6.29 12.11
CA GLN A 109 -2.63 7.38 11.38
C GLN A 109 -4.09 7.05 10.99
N GLU A 110 -4.38 5.82 10.58
CA GLU A 110 -5.75 5.41 10.22
C GLU A 110 -6.66 5.32 11.46
N VAL A 111 -6.16 4.69 12.55
CA VAL A 111 -6.91 4.64 13.82
C VAL A 111 -7.10 6.04 14.40
N ALA A 112 -6.08 6.90 14.31
CA ALA A 112 -6.16 8.28 14.74
C ALA A 112 -7.19 9.05 13.93
N ARG A 113 -7.24 8.89 12.61
CA ARG A 113 -8.23 9.54 11.74
C ARG A 113 -9.65 9.14 12.09
N GLN A 114 -9.92 7.85 12.29
CA GLN A 114 -11.23 7.35 12.69
C GLN A 114 -11.63 7.84 14.10
N SER A 115 -10.68 7.87 15.04
CA SER A 115 -10.90 8.40 16.39
C SER A 115 -11.16 9.91 16.35
N LEU A 116 -10.45 10.64 15.50
CA LEU A 116 -10.59 12.09 15.31
C LEU A 116 -11.94 12.46 14.71
N GLN A 117 -12.41 11.67 13.73
CA GLN A 117 -13.73 11.82 13.14
C GLN A 117 -14.83 11.63 14.20
N ARG A 118 -14.76 10.54 14.98
CA ARG A 118 -15.71 10.28 16.07
C ARG A 118 -15.70 11.38 17.13
N LEU A 119 -14.52 11.88 17.51
CA LEU A 119 -14.39 13.01 18.44
C LEU A 119 -15.10 14.27 17.92
N ALA A 120 -14.84 14.64 16.67
CA ALA A 120 -15.47 15.80 16.05
C ALA A 120 -16.99 15.65 15.96
N GLU A 121 -17.48 14.47 15.58
CA GLU A 121 -18.91 14.18 15.47
C GLU A 121 -19.61 14.19 16.83
N ALA A 122 -19.04 13.52 17.83
CA ALA A 122 -19.64 13.39 19.16
C ALA A 122 -19.68 14.72 19.92
N THR A 123 -18.62 15.53 19.79
CA THR A 123 -18.50 16.79 20.54
C THR A 123 -19.11 18.00 19.81
N GLY A 124 -19.24 17.88 18.49
CA GLY A 124 -19.57 18.97 17.59
C GLY A 124 -18.44 19.99 17.38
N ASP A 125 -17.27 19.76 17.99
CA ASP A 125 -16.14 20.69 18.04
C ASP A 125 -15.02 20.30 17.07
N THR A 126 -13.99 21.13 16.93
CA THR A 126 -12.85 20.82 16.06
C THR A 126 -11.86 19.94 16.80
N ALA A 127 -11.51 18.79 16.23
CA ALA A 127 -10.54 17.86 16.77
C ALA A 127 -9.23 17.87 15.95
N PHE A 128 -8.09 17.81 16.65
CA PHE A 128 -6.75 17.85 16.08
C PHE A 128 -5.93 16.62 16.49
N PHE A 129 -5.15 16.08 15.54
CA PHE A 129 -4.14 15.06 15.80
C PHE A 129 -2.76 15.62 15.49
N CYS A 130 -1.88 15.62 16.51
CA CYS A 130 -0.57 16.26 16.44
C CYS A 130 0.56 15.28 16.75
N LEU A 131 1.68 15.38 16.05
CA LEU A 131 2.89 14.60 16.31
C LEU A 131 3.98 15.48 16.91
N ARG A 132 4.69 14.98 17.93
CA ARG A 132 5.86 15.66 18.49
C ARG A 132 7.04 15.51 17.53
N GLY A 133 7.74 16.62 17.27
CA GLY A 133 8.98 16.64 16.48
C GLY A 133 10.00 17.59 17.10
N GLY A 134 11.01 17.04 17.77
CA GLY A 134 12.02 17.85 18.47
C GLY A 134 11.40 18.69 19.59
N ASN A 135 11.62 20.01 19.53
CA ASN A 135 11.08 20.99 20.47
C ASN A 135 9.71 21.56 20.02
N ASP A 136 9.13 21.02 18.95
CA ASP A 136 7.86 21.45 18.39
C ASP A 136 6.86 20.28 18.36
N TYR A 137 5.60 20.59 18.06
CA TYR A 137 4.64 19.64 17.51
C TYR A 137 4.18 20.07 16.12
N VAL A 138 3.71 19.11 15.33
CA VAL A 138 3.16 19.32 13.99
C VAL A 138 1.73 18.81 13.95
N CYS A 139 0.80 19.64 13.47
CA CYS A 139 -0.56 19.21 13.20
C CYS A 139 -0.59 18.31 11.97
N VAL A 140 -1.15 17.11 12.07
CA VAL A 140 -1.11 16.10 11.00
C VAL A 140 -2.49 15.82 10.42
N ASP A 141 -3.55 15.95 11.21
CA ASP A 141 -4.94 15.82 10.74
C ASP A 141 -5.87 16.70 11.59
N VAL A 142 -6.96 17.17 10.98
CA VAL A 142 -7.99 18.01 11.59
C VAL A 142 -9.37 17.54 11.12
N LYS A 143 -10.30 17.33 12.06
CA LYS A 143 -11.72 17.05 11.76
C LYS A 143 -12.61 18.09 12.43
N THR A 144 -13.56 18.62 11.68
CA THR A 144 -14.50 19.64 12.16
C THR A 144 -15.83 19.00 12.49
N GLY A 145 -16.31 19.19 13.73
CA GLY A 145 -17.63 18.76 14.16
C GLY A 145 -18.74 19.61 13.55
N ARG A 146 -20.00 19.32 13.86
CA ARG A 146 -21.15 19.98 13.21
C ARG A 146 -21.47 21.40 13.71
N TYR A 147 -20.86 21.87 14.79
CA TYR A 147 -21.19 23.20 15.34
C TYR A 147 -20.86 24.33 14.35
N PRO A 148 -21.71 25.35 14.17
CA PRO A 148 -21.55 26.33 13.09
C PRO A 148 -20.21 27.08 13.11
N ILE A 149 -19.72 27.46 14.29
CA ILE A 149 -18.47 28.21 14.44
C ILE A 149 -17.30 27.23 14.59
N LYS A 150 -16.42 27.18 13.58
CA LYS A 150 -15.22 26.34 13.61
C LYS A 150 -14.07 27.12 14.24
N THR A 151 -13.39 26.52 15.21
CA THR A 151 -12.13 27.08 15.72
C THR A 151 -10.97 26.31 15.09
N LEU A 152 -10.06 27.04 14.46
CA LEU A 152 -8.86 26.52 13.80
C LEU A 152 -7.67 27.35 14.26
N PRO A 153 -7.09 27.06 15.44
CA PRO A 153 -5.94 27.81 15.95
C PRO A 153 -4.69 27.62 15.08
N TYR A 154 -4.65 26.60 14.23
CA TYR A 154 -3.58 26.32 13.28
C TYR A 154 -4.01 25.29 12.21
N ASP A 155 -3.35 25.31 11.04
CA ASP A 155 -3.62 24.42 9.90
C ASP A 155 -2.88 23.08 9.97
N ILE A 156 -3.27 22.12 9.12
CA ILE A 156 -2.51 20.89 8.88
C ILE A 156 -1.11 21.26 8.36
N GLY A 157 -0.07 20.63 8.91
CA GLY A 157 1.33 20.91 8.61
C GLY A 157 1.93 22.06 9.43
N ALA A 158 1.11 22.84 10.16
CA ALA A 158 1.60 23.88 11.04
C ALA A 158 2.51 23.30 12.12
N ARG A 159 3.64 23.99 12.37
CA ARG A 159 4.62 23.64 13.40
C ARG A 159 4.57 24.64 14.53
N VAL A 160 4.25 24.16 15.72
CA VAL A 160 4.01 25.00 16.91
C VAL A 160 4.99 24.61 18.02
N PRO A 161 5.62 25.58 18.71
CA PRO A 161 6.54 25.31 19.82
C PRO A 161 5.86 24.55 20.96
N LEU A 162 6.56 23.56 21.54
CA LEU A 162 6.17 22.99 22.82
C LEU A 162 6.22 24.08 23.91
N GLY A 163 5.15 24.19 24.67
CA GLY A 163 4.90 25.29 25.61
C GLY A 163 3.74 26.20 25.18
N VAL A 164 3.39 26.19 23.89
CA VAL A 164 2.26 26.95 23.36
C VAL A 164 1.01 26.07 23.31
N GLY A 165 -0.10 26.59 23.85
CA GLY A 165 -1.42 25.97 23.73
C GLY A 165 -1.58 24.66 24.50
N ALA A 166 -2.79 24.11 24.48
CA ALA A 166 -3.10 22.88 25.23
C ALA A 166 -2.24 21.70 24.78
N THR A 167 -2.06 21.52 23.47
CA THR A 167 -1.27 20.42 22.88
C THR A 167 0.19 20.46 23.34
N GLY A 168 0.83 21.64 23.30
CA GLY A 168 2.20 21.82 23.73
C GLY A 168 2.38 21.53 25.22
N VAL A 169 1.47 22.03 26.05
CA VAL A 169 1.45 21.78 27.50
C VAL A 169 1.25 20.29 27.80
N ALA A 170 0.30 19.62 27.15
CA ALA A 170 0.03 18.20 27.36
C ALA A 170 1.26 17.34 27.05
N ILE A 171 1.94 17.59 25.92
CA ILE A 171 3.16 16.86 25.55
C ILE A 171 4.29 17.12 26.55
N LEU A 172 4.45 18.35 27.03
CA LEU A 172 5.47 18.70 28.02
C LEU A 172 5.17 18.08 29.40
N ALA A 173 3.90 17.91 29.78
CA ALA A 173 3.51 17.37 31.07
C ALA A 173 4.05 15.94 31.32
N ASP A 174 4.16 15.15 30.25
CA ASP A 174 4.69 13.77 30.26
C ASP A 174 6.23 13.68 30.12
N LEU A 175 6.93 14.82 30.06
CA LEU A 175 8.40 14.86 30.02
C LEU A 175 9.04 15.04 31.41
N SER A 176 10.32 14.68 31.50
CA SER A 176 11.13 14.95 32.69
C SER A 176 11.32 16.44 32.91
N ALA A 177 11.46 16.86 34.18
CA ALA A 177 11.61 18.28 34.51
C ALA A 177 12.82 18.92 33.82
N ALA A 178 13.94 18.19 33.68
CA ALA A 178 15.13 18.68 32.98
C ALA A 178 14.85 18.93 31.49
N GLU A 179 14.25 17.95 30.79
CA GLU A 179 13.91 18.11 29.37
C GLU A 179 12.88 19.23 29.14
N VAL A 180 11.91 19.40 30.04
CA VAL A 180 10.94 20.50 29.96
C VAL A 180 11.67 21.83 30.01
N GLN A 181 12.60 22.02 30.95
CA GLN A 181 13.31 23.30 31.07
C GLN A 181 14.18 23.57 29.82
N ASP A 182 14.91 22.57 29.33
CA ASP A 182 15.70 22.71 28.10
C ASP A 182 14.84 23.10 26.88
N ILE A 183 13.65 22.50 26.74
CA ILE A 183 12.73 22.80 25.64
C ILE A 183 12.12 24.19 25.78
N LEU A 184 11.71 24.59 26.99
CA LEU A 184 11.17 25.92 27.25
C LEU A 184 12.22 27.00 27.00
N ASP A 185 13.47 26.80 27.42
CA ASP A 185 14.57 27.72 27.17
C ASP A 185 14.86 27.86 25.66
N ALA A 186 14.87 26.75 24.93
CA ALA A 186 15.05 26.76 23.48
C ALA A 186 13.90 27.44 22.72
N ASN A 187 12.67 27.33 23.23
CA ASN A 187 11.47 27.89 22.59
C ASN A 187 11.10 29.30 23.06
N ALA A 188 11.63 29.77 24.19
CA ALA A 188 11.30 31.08 24.75
C ALA A 188 11.37 32.25 23.74
N PRO A 189 12.38 32.31 22.83
CA PRO A 189 12.43 33.38 21.82
C PRO A 189 11.29 33.32 20.80
N ARG A 190 10.51 32.24 20.72
CA ARG A 190 9.48 31.99 19.71
C ARG A 190 8.06 32.18 20.26
N PHE A 191 7.86 32.21 21.58
CA PHE A 191 6.52 32.27 22.20
C PHE A 191 5.74 33.54 21.84
N HIS A 192 6.42 34.69 21.73
CA HIS A 192 5.81 35.96 21.34
C HIS A 192 5.05 35.94 20.00
N ARG A 193 5.30 34.95 19.14
CA ARG A 193 4.62 34.78 17.84
C ARG A 193 3.29 34.06 17.94
N PHE A 194 3.03 33.43 19.08
CA PHE A 194 1.87 32.57 19.29
C PHE A 194 1.03 33.03 20.47
N THR A 195 1.63 33.71 21.45
CA THR A 195 0.94 34.14 22.66
C THR A 195 1.46 35.49 23.11
N GLU A 196 0.51 36.33 23.54
CA GLU A 196 0.83 37.59 24.19
C GLU A 196 0.98 37.38 25.69
N GLY A 197 2.22 37.51 26.19
CA GLY A 197 2.47 37.52 27.62
C GLY A 197 2.43 36.16 28.32
N GLU A 198 2.64 35.04 27.62
CA GLU A 198 2.98 33.79 28.31
C GLU A 198 4.37 33.92 28.95
N ALA A 199 4.37 34.41 30.19
CA ALA A 199 5.50 34.22 31.07
C ALA A 199 5.68 32.71 31.28
N ARG A 200 6.93 32.23 31.28
CA ARG A 200 7.31 30.84 31.64
C ARG A 200 6.46 30.28 32.80
N ALA A 201 6.16 31.12 33.79
CA ALA A 201 5.31 30.83 34.93
C ALA A 201 3.87 30.35 34.58
N ALA A 202 3.25 30.89 33.54
CA ALA A 202 1.91 30.48 33.10
C ALA A 202 1.92 29.07 32.48
N VAL A 203 2.95 28.77 31.68
CA VAL A 203 3.17 27.43 31.12
C VAL A 203 3.49 26.44 32.24
N GLU A 204 4.34 26.82 33.19
CA GLU A 204 4.67 25.99 34.35
C GLU A 204 3.46 25.69 35.24
N ALA A 205 2.58 26.68 35.46
CA ALA A 205 1.32 26.47 36.18
C ALA A 205 0.38 25.51 35.42
N ALA A 206 0.22 25.70 34.10
CA ALA A 206 -0.59 24.83 33.27
C ALA A 206 -0.02 23.39 33.20
N LEU A 207 1.31 23.24 33.27
CA LEU A 207 1.97 21.94 33.37
C LEU A 207 1.67 21.23 34.69
N ALA A 208 1.73 21.97 35.80
CA ALA A 208 1.39 21.42 37.11
C ALA A 208 -0.06 20.93 37.16
N ASP A 209 -1.00 21.72 36.63
CA ASP A 209 -2.40 21.33 36.52
C ASP A 209 -2.60 20.15 35.57
N CYS A 210 -1.94 20.14 34.41
CA CYS A 210 -2.03 19.03 33.46
C CYS A 210 -1.54 17.71 34.06
N ARG A 211 -0.44 17.73 34.83
CA ARG A 211 0.08 16.53 35.51
C ARG A 211 -0.89 16.00 36.56
N ARG A 212 -1.61 16.89 37.24
CA ARG A 212 -2.62 16.52 38.25
C ARG A 212 -3.91 15.99 37.63
N LEU A 213 -4.35 16.58 36.52
CA LEU A 213 -5.65 16.29 35.89
C LEU A 213 -5.56 15.23 34.78
N GLY A 214 -4.39 15.03 34.18
CA GLY A 214 -4.18 14.13 33.05
C GLY A 214 -4.60 14.69 31.69
N TYR A 215 -4.91 15.98 31.62
CA TYR A 215 -5.19 16.72 30.39
C TYR A 215 -4.86 18.21 30.58
N ALA A 216 -4.46 18.88 29.50
CA ALA A 216 -4.21 20.31 29.49
C ALA A 216 -5.46 21.07 29.06
N VAL A 217 -5.71 22.22 29.69
CA VAL A 217 -6.71 23.19 29.26
C VAL A 217 -5.97 24.48 28.95
N TYR A 218 -6.25 25.02 27.77
CA TYR A 218 -5.69 26.28 27.34
C TYR A 218 -6.80 27.22 26.92
N ARG A 219 -6.82 28.41 27.51
CA ARG A 219 -7.78 29.46 27.19
C ARG A 219 -7.03 30.58 26.50
N HIS A 220 -7.18 30.67 25.18
CA HIS A 220 -6.60 31.74 24.40
C HIS A 220 -7.24 33.06 24.82
N ARG A 221 -6.45 33.93 25.46
CA ARG A 221 -6.86 35.31 25.75
C ARG A 221 -6.68 36.14 24.47
N GLN A 222 -7.61 37.05 24.18
CA GLN A 222 -7.55 37.94 23.01
C GLN A 222 -6.17 38.59 22.86
N ALA A 223 -5.68 38.75 21.63
CA ALA A 223 -4.58 39.67 21.35
C ALA A 223 -5.05 41.11 21.64
N PRO A 224 -4.26 41.99 22.27
CA PRO A 224 -4.58 43.39 22.46
C PRO A 224 -4.65 44.10 21.10
N GLY A 225 -5.65 44.97 20.97
CA GLY A 225 -5.91 45.76 19.75
C GLY A 225 -7.17 45.35 19.00
N GLN A 226 -7.87 44.27 19.40
CA GLN A 226 -9.22 43.98 18.93
C GLN A 226 -10.26 44.59 19.89
N GLU A 227 -11.23 45.31 19.32
CA GLU A 227 -12.32 45.97 20.07
C GLU A 227 -13.09 44.97 20.96
N PRO A 228 -13.47 45.36 22.19
CA PRO A 228 -14.35 44.55 23.04
C PRO A 228 -15.66 44.25 22.31
N GLY A 229 -15.91 42.98 21.98
CA GLY A 229 -17.14 42.54 21.29
C GLY A 229 -16.95 41.96 19.88
N GLN A 230 -15.73 41.96 19.33
CA GLN A 230 -15.41 41.24 18.10
C GLN A 230 -14.28 40.22 18.33
N GLY A 231 -14.67 38.97 18.59
CA GLY A 231 -13.76 37.83 18.72
C GLY A 231 -14.13 36.95 19.92
N GLN A 232 -14.82 35.85 19.69
CA GLN A 232 -15.06 34.84 20.72
C GLN A 232 -13.72 34.22 21.11
N GLY A 233 -13.40 34.17 22.40
CA GLY A 233 -12.20 33.49 22.89
C GLY A 233 -12.19 32.03 22.46
N ILE A 234 -11.02 31.40 22.35
CA ILE A 234 -10.90 29.98 22.02
C ILE A 234 -10.41 29.24 23.26
N THR A 235 -11.08 28.14 23.61
CA THR A 235 -10.62 27.22 24.64
C THR A 235 -10.34 25.87 24.01
N SER A 236 -9.15 25.35 24.27
CA SER A 236 -8.71 24.05 23.77
C SER A 236 -8.37 23.12 24.93
N LEU A 237 -8.64 21.84 24.73
CA LEU A 237 -8.25 20.77 25.64
C LEU A 237 -7.34 19.80 24.90
N ALA A 238 -6.32 19.27 25.56
CA ALA A 238 -5.43 18.31 24.92
C ALA A 238 -4.96 17.22 25.87
N ARG A 239 -4.67 16.05 25.30
CA ARG A 239 -4.08 14.92 26.00
C ARG A 239 -2.97 14.32 25.15
N SER A 240 -1.81 14.15 25.76
CA SER A 240 -0.67 13.46 25.19
C SER A 240 -0.89 11.94 25.18
N ILE A 241 -0.21 11.29 24.24
CA ILE A 241 -0.20 9.84 24.11
C ILE A 241 1.27 9.41 24.03
N CYS A 242 1.64 8.57 24.98
CA CYS A 242 3.01 8.10 25.14
C CYS A 242 3.29 6.83 24.33
N ASP A 243 4.54 6.66 23.93
CA ASP A 243 5.07 5.40 23.39
C ASP A 243 5.26 4.33 24.49
N ARG A 244 5.71 3.13 24.10
CA ARG A 244 5.97 2.02 25.05
C ARG A 244 7.00 2.33 26.14
N ARG A 245 7.85 3.35 25.92
CA ARG A 245 8.88 3.77 26.87
C ARG A 245 8.39 4.92 27.75
N GLY A 246 7.10 5.25 27.68
CA GLY A 246 6.52 6.36 28.43
C GLY A 246 6.89 7.73 27.86
N ARG A 247 7.36 7.82 26.61
CA ARG A 247 7.72 9.12 26.01
C ARG A 247 6.54 9.68 25.22
N PRO A 248 6.15 10.94 25.41
CA PRO A 248 5.06 11.55 24.64
C PRO A 248 5.49 11.77 23.19
N VAL A 249 4.79 11.11 22.26
CA VAL A 249 5.09 11.15 20.81
C VAL A 249 3.97 11.79 19.99
N THR A 250 2.76 11.86 20.53
CA THR A 250 1.60 12.45 19.87
C THR A 250 0.62 13.02 20.90
N ALA A 251 -0.34 13.81 20.46
CA ALA A 251 -1.42 14.32 21.30
C ALA A 251 -2.70 14.48 20.47
N LEU A 252 -3.84 14.30 21.13
CA LEU A 252 -5.15 14.69 20.65
C LEU A 252 -5.56 16.00 21.30
N ALA A 253 -6.23 16.86 20.55
CA ALA A 253 -6.81 18.08 21.08
C ALA A 253 -8.22 18.35 20.55
N LEU A 254 -9.04 19.00 21.35
CA LEU A 254 -10.34 19.57 20.98
C LEU A 254 -10.29 21.07 21.15
N SER A 255 -10.94 21.81 20.26
CA SER A 255 -11.02 23.26 20.34
C SER A 255 -12.42 23.74 20.03
N ALA A 256 -12.92 24.66 20.86
CA ALA A 256 -14.18 25.36 20.64
C ALA A 256 -14.09 26.80 21.14
N ILE A 257 -15.14 27.55 20.86
CA ILE A 257 -15.32 28.89 21.43
C ILE A 257 -15.48 28.80 22.94
N SER A 258 -14.89 29.76 23.66
CA SER A 258 -14.78 29.75 25.12
C SER A 258 -16.14 29.79 25.81
N GLU A 259 -17.17 30.38 25.21
CA GLU A 259 -18.52 30.43 25.81
C GLU A 259 -19.15 29.04 25.96
N ARG A 260 -18.70 28.06 25.17
CA ARG A 260 -19.18 26.68 25.28
C ARG A 260 -18.40 25.88 26.32
N MET A 261 -17.22 26.35 26.73
CA MET A 261 -16.26 25.57 27.51
C MET A 261 -16.35 25.89 29.01
N ASP A 262 -17.54 25.67 29.59
CA ASP A 262 -17.70 25.69 31.05
C ASP A 262 -17.01 24.48 31.73
N GLU A 263 -16.87 24.52 33.05
CA GLU A 263 -16.18 23.48 33.81
C GLU A 263 -16.88 22.11 33.78
N ALA A 264 -18.18 22.05 33.48
CA ALA A 264 -18.90 20.79 33.34
C ALA A 264 -18.57 20.14 31.99
N ARG A 265 -18.65 20.91 30.90
CA ARG A 265 -18.30 20.46 29.55
C ARG A 265 -16.82 20.13 29.42
N ILE A 266 -15.93 20.90 30.04
CA ILE A 266 -14.49 20.61 30.05
C ILE A 266 -14.23 19.21 30.62
N ARG A 267 -14.90 18.83 31.70
CA ARG A 267 -14.78 17.49 32.30
C ARG A 267 -15.35 16.41 31.40
N GLU A 268 -16.51 16.65 30.78
CA GLU A 268 -17.10 15.72 29.80
C GLU A 268 -16.15 15.47 28.63
N LEU A 269 -15.65 16.54 28.00
CA LEU A 269 -14.73 16.44 26.86
C LEU A 269 -13.40 15.80 27.24
N ALA A 270 -12.91 16.01 28.46
CA ALA A 270 -11.69 15.35 28.94
C ALA A 270 -11.85 13.82 29.00
N GLU A 271 -13.03 13.31 29.36
CA GLU A 271 -13.31 11.87 29.36
C GLU A 271 -13.38 11.31 27.93
N VAL A 272 -14.10 11.97 27.02
CA VAL A 272 -14.17 11.55 25.61
C VAL A 272 -12.76 11.57 24.97
N LEU A 273 -11.96 12.60 25.29
CA LEU A 273 -10.58 12.71 24.83
C LEU A 273 -9.69 11.60 25.41
N ARG A 274 -9.91 11.21 26.67
CA ARG A 274 -9.21 10.09 27.33
C ARG A 274 -9.52 8.76 26.64
N GLU A 275 -10.78 8.50 26.30
CA GLU A 275 -11.19 7.28 25.60
C GLU A 275 -10.56 7.18 24.21
N ALA A 276 -10.65 8.25 23.42
CA ALA A 276 -10.01 8.30 22.10
C ALA A 276 -8.48 8.17 22.19
N ALA A 277 -7.85 8.81 23.19
CA ALA A 277 -6.43 8.66 23.44
C ALA A 277 -6.06 7.21 23.81
N ALA A 278 -6.91 6.52 24.58
CA ALA A 278 -6.70 5.11 24.95
C ALA A 278 -6.84 4.18 23.74
N GLU A 279 -7.76 4.43 22.81
CA GLU A 279 -7.89 3.67 21.56
C GLU A 279 -6.65 3.82 20.67
N ILE A 280 -6.17 5.06 20.49
CA ILE A 280 -4.94 5.35 19.74
C ILE A 280 -3.73 4.75 20.45
N TYR A 281 -3.64 4.87 21.77
CA TYR A 281 -2.61 4.21 22.57
C TYR A 281 -2.64 2.70 22.38
N ALA A 282 -3.81 2.06 22.45
CA ALA A 282 -3.97 0.64 22.22
C ALA A 282 -3.52 0.25 20.80
N ALA A 283 -3.78 1.08 19.78
CA ALA A 283 -3.24 0.90 18.44
C ALA A 283 -1.71 1.02 18.39
N MET A 284 -1.12 1.98 19.11
CA MET A 284 0.33 2.14 19.25
C MET A 284 0.98 0.97 20.01
N MET A 285 0.26 0.41 21.00
CA MET A 285 0.70 -0.67 21.87
C MET A 285 0.42 -2.06 21.31
N ARG A 286 -0.53 -2.21 20.38
CA ARG A 286 -0.61 -3.38 19.51
C ARG A 286 0.76 -3.53 18.86
N ARG A 287 1.44 -4.64 19.14
CA ARG A 287 2.68 -4.95 18.42
C ARG A 287 2.28 -5.11 16.96
N PRO A 288 3.05 -4.59 15.99
CA PRO A 288 3.12 -5.29 14.72
C PRO A 288 3.51 -6.72 15.09
N GLU A 289 2.76 -7.74 14.69
CA GLU A 289 3.07 -9.15 15.02
C GLU A 289 4.53 -9.51 14.71
N ALA A 290 5.15 -8.79 13.77
CA ALA A 290 6.58 -8.78 13.44
C ALA A 290 7.56 -8.58 14.62
N LEU A 291 7.16 -7.97 15.75
CA LEU A 291 8.05 -7.71 16.90
C LEU A 291 7.84 -8.64 18.10
N ARG A 292 6.94 -9.65 18.04
CA ARG A 292 6.92 -10.75 19.03
C ARG A 292 8.05 -11.76 18.80
N HIS A 293 8.56 -11.86 17.58
CA HIS A 293 9.60 -12.81 17.18
C HIS A 293 11.03 -12.27 17.26
N ARG A 294 11.36 -11.23 18.04
CA ARG A 294 12.76 -10.78 18.19
C ARG A 294 13.44 -11.17 19.50
N SER A 295 12.71 -11.65 20.50
CA SER A 295 13.25 -11.87 21.86
C SER A 295 13.49 -13.33 22.22
N ARG A 296 13.30 -14.27 21.29
CA ARG A 296 13.33 -15.72 21.57
C ARG A 296 14.32 -16.51 20.70
N TRP A 297 15.06 -15.82 19.83
CA TRP A 297 15.90 -16.47 18.81
C TRP A 297 17.38 -16.52 19.17
N GLU A 298 17.82 -15.90 20.27
CA GLU A 298 19.24 -15.87 20.62
C GLU A 298 19.67 -16.89 21.69
N GLU A 299 18.75 -17.59 22.38
CA GLU A 299 19.16 -18.39 23.56
C GLU A 299 18.65 -19.83 23.67
N SER A 300 17.95 -20.38 22.67
CA SER A 300 17.59 -21.81 22.77
C SER A 300 17.35 -22.42 21.42
N GLY A 301 18.38 -23.11 20.93
CA GLY A 301 18.19 -24.17 19.95
C GLY A 301 17.36 -25.26 20.59
N ASP A 302 16.09 -25.36 20.22
CA ASP A 302 15.36 -26.61 20.34
C ASP A 302 14.19 -26.70 19.36
N GLN A 303 13.99 -27.93 18.91
CA GLN A 303 13.05 -28.37 17.89
C GLN A 303 11.64 -28.46 18.50
N ASN A 304 10.75 -27.49 18.24
CA ASN A 304 9.33 -27.80 18.11
C ASN A 304 8.51 -26.68 17.45
N PHE A 305 7.98 -26.99 16.27
CA PHE A 305 7.09 -26.17 15.47
C PHE A 305 5.68 -26.16 16.06
N GLY A 306 5.19 -24.98 16.46
CA GLY A 306 3.76 -24.74 16.65
C GLY A 306 3.12 -24.29 15.33
N ALA A 307 2.37 -25.19 14.70
CA ALA A 307 1.47 -25.01 13.53
C ALA A 307 2.02 -24.20 12.33
N ARG A 308 2.73 -24.89 11.41
CA ARG A 308 3.01 -24.40 10.06
C ARG A 308 1.70 -24.22 9.30
N VAL A 309 1.39 -22.99 8.90
CA VAL A 309 0.40 -22.70 7.87
C VAL A 309 1.20 -22.38 6.60
N GLY A 310 1.24 -23.30 5.62
CA GLY A 310 2.06 -23.15 4.41
C GLY A 310 1.40 -22.26 3.34
N ALA A 311 2.17 -21.93 2.31
CA ALA A 311 1.72 -21.04 1.24
C ALA A 311 0.77 -21.74 0.25
N ILE A 312 -0.05 -20.94 -0.44
CA ILE A 312 -0.86 -21.35 -1.60
C ILE A 312 -0.27 -20.67 -2.82
N ASP A 313 0.24 -21.46 -3.76
CA ASP A 313 0.70 -21.01 -5.06
C ASP A 313 -0.49 -20.95 -6.03
N ILE A 314 -0.95 -19.74 -6.36
CA ILE A 314 -2.17 -19.55 -7.15
C ILE A 314 -2.04 -19.92 -8.63
N VAL A 315 -0.83 -20.17 -9.12
CA VAL A 315 -0.61 -20.46 -10.54
C VAL A 315 0.65 -21.29 -10.74
N ALA A 316 0.44 -22.55 -11.11
CA ALA A 316 1.48 -23.48 -11.51
C ALA A 316 1.04 -24.24 -12.77
N ASN A 317 1.98 -24.51 -13.67
CA ASN A 317 1.71 -25.30 -14.87
C ASN A 317 2.19 -26.73 -14.69
N LEU A 318 1.47 -27.69 -15.29
CA LEU A 318 1.99 -29.05 -15.40
C LEU A 318 3.23 -29.05 -16.30
N PHE A 319 4.36 -29.42 -15.71
CA PHE A 319 5.66 -29.40 -16.36
C PHE A 319 6.41 -30.71 -16.11
N THR A 320 5.74 -31.85 -16.33
CA THR A 320 6.38 -33.17 -16.22
C THR A 320 7.09 -33.54 -17.51
N GLU A 321 7.88 -34.61 -17.46
CA GLU A 321 8.56 -35.14 -18.64
C GLU A 321 7.57 -35.49 -19.78
N ALA A 322 6.33 -35.86 -19.43
CA ALA A 322 5.28 -36.16 -20.40
C ALA A 322 4.83 -34.90 -21.16
N GLU A 323 4.46 -33.82 -20.45
CA GLU A 323 4.00 -32.58 -21.08
C GLU A 323 5.13 -31.88 -21.84
N VAL A 324 6.37 -31.94 -21.34
CA VAL A 324 7.55 -31.39 -22.04
C VAL A 324 7.80 -32.14 -23.36
N ARG A 325 7.83 -33.47 -23.34
CA ARG A 325 8.03 -34.27 -24.56
C ARG A 325 6.85 -34.16 -25.53
N GLY A 326 5.63 -33.97 -25.00
CA GLY A 326 4.43 -33.74 -25.78
C GLY A 326 4.34 -32.35 -26.42
N GLY A 327 5.27 -31.43 -26.11
CA GLY A 327 5.23 -30.05 -26.61
C GLY A 327 4.10 -29.21 -26.01
N GLN A 328 3.59 -29.59 -24.84
CA GLN A 328 2.41 -28.99 -24.20
C GLN A 328 2.75 -27.88 -23.20
N THR A 329 3.95 -27.30 -23.30
CA THR A 329 4.46 -26.30 -22.34
C THR A 329 4.69 -24.94 -22.97
N GLY A 330 4.61 -24.82 -24.29
CA GLY A 330 4.70 -23.53 -25.00
C GLY A 330 6.05 -22.84 -25.00
N ILE A 331 7.08 -23.43 -24.38
CA ILE A 331 8.40 -22.82 -24.20
C ILE A 331 9.45 -23.48 -25.08
N ASP A 332 10.21 -22.66 -25.83
CA ASP A 332 11.36 -23.13 -26.60
C ASP A 332 12.69 -22.99 -25.81
N GLU A 333 13.78 -23.55 -26.35
CA GLU A 333 15.11 -23.43 -25.73
C GLU A 333 15.61 -21.99 -25.59
N THR A 334 15.12 -21.07 -26.43
CA THR A 334 15.46 -19.64 -26.32
C THR A 334 14.78 -19.03 -25.10
N PHE A 335 13.50 -19.34 -24.87
CA PHE A 335 12.76 -18.91 -23.71
C PHE A 335 13.36 -19.49 -22.42
N LYS A 336 13.67 -20.80 -22.40
CA LYS A 336 14.34 -21.45 -21.25
C LYS A 336 15.64 -20.74 -20.87
N ARG A 337 16.44 -20.32 -21.86
CA ARG A 337 17.65 -19.49 -21.62
C ARG A 337 17.32 -18.08 -21.12
N GLN A 338 16.31 -17.42 -21.70
CA GLN A 338 15.89 -16.07 -21.33
C GLN A 338 15.47 -15.98 -19.85
N VAL A 339 14.71 -16.97 -19.36
CA VAL A 339 14.29 -17.06 -17.94
C VAL A 339 15.35 -17.69 -17.03
N ARG A 340 16.52 -18.07 -17.58
CA ARG A 340 17.62 -18.72 -16.87
C ARG A 340 17.20 -20.03 -16.16
N MET A 341 16.40 -20.86 -16.84
CA MET A 341 15.94 -22.13 -16.32
C MET A 341 17.11 -23.10 -16.09
N PRO A 342 17.27 -23.68 -14.88
CA PRO A 342 18.30 -24.67 -14.58
C PRO A 342 18.20 -25.91 -15.47
N GLU A 343 19.34 -26.45 -15.91
CA GLU A 343 19.37 -27.61 -16.84
C GLU A 343 18.63 -28.83 -16.30
N GLU A 344 18.76 -29.10 -15.01
CA GLU A 344 18.10 -30.21 -14.30
C GLU A 344 16.56 -30.19 -14.33
N VAL A 345 15.95 -29.03 -14.64
CA VAL A 345 14.49 -28.86 -14.73
C VAL A 345 14.01 -28.88 -16.19
N ARG A 346 14.88 -28.61 -17.18
CA ARG A 346 14.48 -28.31 -18.57
C ARG A 346 13.73 -29.42 -19.30
N ASP A 347 13.94 -30.66 -18.87
CA ASP A 347 13.31 -31.84 -19.46
C ASP A 347 12.01 -32.25 -18.75
N GLY A 348 11.56 -31.45 -17.78
CA GLY A 348 10.38 -31.70 -16.97
C GLY A 348 10.72 -32.25 -15.59
N VAL A 349 9.77 -32.11 -14.66
CA VAL A 349 9.87 -32.57 -13.28
C VAL A 349 8.61 -33.36 -12.96
N SER A 350 8.79 -34.63 -12.58
CA SER A 350 7.68 -35.49 -12.16
C SER A 350 6.90 -34.90 -10.97
N ILE A 351 5.60 -35.21 -10.88
CA ILE A 351 4.74 -34.73 -9.78
C ILE A 351 5.32 -35.04 -8.39
N PRO A 352 5.85 -36.25 -8.09
CA PRO A 352 6.48 -36.51 -6.79
C PRO A 352 7.66 -35.59 -6.48
N ARG A 353 8.53 -35.31 -7.46
CA ARG A 353 9.65 -34.38 -7.29
C ARG A 353 9.18 -32.94 -7.10
N TYR A 354 8.11 -32.54 -7.80
CA TYR A 354 7.50 -31.23 -7.59
C TYR A 354 6.90 -31.10 -6.18
N LYS A 355 6.24 -32.14 -5.66
CA LYS A 355 5.73 -32.18 -4.27
C LYS A 355 6.86 -32.06 -3.25
N GLU A 356 7.99 -32.76 -3.44
CA GLU A 356 9.17 -32.60 -2.59
C GLU A 356 9.66 -31.14 -2.57
N LYS A 357 9.65 -30.49 -3.73
CA LYS A 357 10.00 -29.07 -3.86
C LYS A 357 9.00 -28.16 -3.16
N MET A 358 7.69 -28.39 -3.30
CA MET A 358 6.64 -27.67 -2.56
C MET A 358 6.87 -27.80 -1.05
N ALA A 359 7.12 -29.01 -0.56
CA ALA A 359 7.37 -29.27 0.86
C ALA A 359 8.61 -28.52 1.38
N ARG A 360 9.71 -28.49 0.61
CA ARG A 360 10.92 -27.72 0.97
C ARG A 360 10.68 -26.21 0.94
N ALA A 361 9.87 -25.73 -0.01
CA ALA A 361 9.50 -24.32 -0.12
C ALA A 361 8.47 -23.89 0.95
N GLY A 362 7.78 -24.83 1.60
CA GLY A 362 6.69 -24.54 2.53
C GLY A 362 5.41 -24.14 1.82
N ILE A 363 5.15 -24.68 0.64
CA ILE A 363 3.90 -24.55 -0.12
C ILE A 363 3.03 -25.77 0.20
N ASP A 364 1.83 -25.52 0.72
CA ASP A 364 0.86 -26.56 1.05
C ASP A 364 0.02 -26.95 -0.18
N ARG A 365 -0.26 -25.98 -1.06
CA ARG A 365 -1.17 -26.17 -2.19
C ARG A 365 -0.73 -25.38 -3.42
N SER A 366 -0.85 -25.97 -4.59
CA SER A 366 -0.65 -25.30 -5.88
C SER A 366 -1.88 -25.44 -6.77
N LEU A 367 -2.25 -24.36 -7.47
CA LEU A 367 -3.32 -24.37 -8.45
C LEU A 367 -2.76 -24.69 -9.85
N LEU A 368 -3.14 -25.84 -10.38
CA LEU A 368 -2.65 -26.37 -11.66
C LEU A 368 -3.51 -25.87 -12.82
N VAL A 369 -2.88 -25.21 -13.80
CA VAL A 369 -3.59 -24.68 -14.96
C VAL A 369 -3.73 -25.75 -16.05
N ALA A 370 -4.96 -26.03 -16.47
CA ALA A 370 -5.23 -26.78 -17.70
C ALA A 370 -5.15 -25.83 -18.90
N VAL A 371 -3.92 -25.45 -19.26
CA VAL A 371 -3.64 -24.35 -20.20
C VAL A 371 -4.31 -24.58 -21.55
N ARG A 372 -4.92 -23.52 -22.11
CA ARG A 372 -5.29 -23.42 -23.53
C ARG A 372 -4.60 -22.19 -24.13
N ALA A 373 -3.64 -22.42 -25.01
CA ALA A 373 -2.76 -21.39 -25.55
C ALA A 373 -2.91 -21.29 -27.07
N GLY A 374 -4.00 -20.66 -27.51
CA GLY A 374 -4.32 -20.42 -28.92
C GLY A 374 -5.01 -21.59 -29.62
N ASP A 375 -5.40 -21.39 -30.89
CA ASP A 375 -6.03 -22.43 -31.72
C ASP A 375 -5.03 -23.53 -32.07
N LEU A 376 -5.32 -24.79 -31.72
CA LEU A 376 -4.47 -25.96 -32.00
C LEU A 376 -4.16 -26.18 -33.49
N LYS A 377 -4.93 -25.58 -34.41
CA LYS A 377 -4.63 -25.58 -35.85
C LYS A 377 -3.47 -24.65 -36.21
N ILE A 378 -3.14 -23.71 -35.33
CA ILE A 378 -2.03 -22.78 -35.50
C ILE A 378 -0.78 -23.38 -34.86
N ARG A 379 0.29 -23.51 -35.67
CA ARG A 379 1.60 -24.00 -35.20
C ARG A 379 2.07 -23.18 -33.98
N GLY A 380 2.51 -23.88 -32.94
CA GLY A 380 2.98 -23.29 -31.69
C GLY A 380 1.88 -23.02 -30.66
N SER A 381 0.60 -23.24 -31.00
CA SER A 381 -0.44 -23.39 -29.98
C SER A 381 -0.32 -24.73 -29.27
N PHE A 382 -0.78 -24.78 -28.03
CA PHE A 382 -0.79 -26.01 -27.23
C PHE A 382 -1.91 -25.98 -26.19
N GLU A 383 -2.25 -27.15 -25.68
CA GLU A 383 -3.14 -27.26 -24.53
C GLU A 383 -2.83 -28.47 -23.65
N ILE A 384 -3.28 -28.39 -22.41
CA ILE A 384 -3.35 -29.49 -21.46
C ILE A 384 -4.83 -29.73 -21.19
N SER A 385 -5.27 -30.99 -21.34
CA SER A 385 -6.69 -31.32 -21.19
C SER A 385 -7.15 -31.17 -19.74
N TYR A 386 -8.44 -30.93 -19.54
CA TYR A 386 -9.01 -30.81 -18.20
C TYR A 386 -8.91 -32.12 -17.44
N GLU A 387 -9.09 -33.25 -18.13
CA GLU A 387 -8.97 -34.60 -17.56
C GLU A 387 -7.56 -34.86 -17.03
N ARG A 388 -6.54 -34.40 -17.76
CA ARG A 388 -5.14 -34.57 -17.33
C ARG A 388 -4.85 -33.81 -16.04
N VAL A 389 -5.33 -32.58 -15.91
CA VAL A 389 -5.19 -31.81 -14.66
C VAL A 389 -6.04 -32.41 -13.54
N ALA A 390 -7.28 -32.82 -13.84
CA ALA A 390 -8.17 -33.48 -12.89
C ALA A 390 -7.57 -34.77 -12.33
N GLU A 391 -6.88 -35.57 -13.15
CA GLU A 391 -6.17 -36.78 -12.72
C GLU A 391 -5.11 -36.46 -11.67
N VAL A 392 -4.29 -35.43 -11.90
CA VAL A 392 -3.25 -35.01 -10.95
C VAL A 392 -3.89 -34.44 -9.67
N CYS A 393 -4.95 -33.65 -9.78
CA CYS A 393 -5.67 -33.14 -8.63
C CYS A 393 -6.35 -34.25 -7.82
N ALA A 394 -6.92 -35.26 -8.47
CA ALA A 394 -7.57 -36.39 -7.80
C ALA A 394 -6.57 -37.31 -7.09
N ALA A 395 -5.34 -37.40 -7.58
CA ALA A 395 -4.28 -38.16 -6.93
C ALA A 395 -3.84 -37.54 -5.59
N ASP A 396 -3.86 -36.21 -5.47
CA ASP A 396 -3.44 -35.47 -4.28
C ASP A 396 -4.30 -34.20 -4.02
N PRO A 397 -5.59 -34.35 -3.65
CA PRO A 397 -6.56 -33.24 -3.57
C PRO A 397 -6.28 -32.25 -2.42
N GLU A 398 -5.43 -32.64 -1.47
CA GLU A 398 -4.96 -31.76 -0.41
C GLU A 398 -3.91 -30.75 -0.89
N GLN A 399 -3.14 -31.10 -1.93
CA GLN A 399 -2.01 -30.31 -2.43
C GLN A 399 -2.26 -29.67 -3.80
N PHE A 400 -3.24 -30.15 -4.57
CA PHE A 400 -3.53 -29.61 -5.89
C PHE A 400 -4.99 -29.25 -6.09
N SER A 401 -5.24 -28.25 -6.93
CA SER A 401 -6.58 -27.89 -7.41
C SER A 401 -6.48 -27.36 -8.84
N GLY A 402 -7.49 -27.62 -9.67
CA GLY A 402 -7.45 -27.29 -11.09
C GLY A 402 -7.97 -25.88 -11.41
N LEU A 403 -7.37 -25.25 -12.42
CA LEU A 403 -7.85 -24.02 -13.06
C LEU A 403 -8.17 -24.27 -14.54
N ALA A 404 -9.35 -23.83 -14.97
CA ALA A 404 -9.91 -24.17 -16.28
C ALA A 404 -9.39 -23.20 -17.33
N GLY A 405 -8.50 -23.66 -18.22
CA GLY A 405 -8.01 -22.86 -19.34
C GLY A 405 -9.09 -22.51 -20.34
N LEU A 406 -9.37 -21.23 -20.56
CA LEU A 406 -10.42 -20.78 -21.47
C LEU A 406 -9.91 -20.59 -22.90
N ASP A 407 -10.79 -20.85 -23.87
CA ASP A 407 -10.57 -20.56 -25.29
C ASP A 407 -11.80 -19.82 -25.86
N PRO A 408 -11.67 -18.53 -26.20
CA PRO A 408 -12.78 -17.70 -26.63
C PRO A 408 -13.33 -18.11 -28.01
N PHE A 409 -12.60 -18.93 -28.77
CA PHE A 409 -12.99 -19.36 -30.11
C PHE A 409 -13.77 -20.69 -30.13
N ARG A 410 -13.87 -21.40 -29.00
CA ARG A 410 -14.71 -22.61 -28.87
C ARG A 410 -16.21 -22.33 -28.74
N GLY A 411 -16.60 -21.07 -28.57
CA GLY A 411 -18.00 -20.66 -28.42
C GLY A 411 -18.72 -21.38 -27.28
N MET A 412 -19.98 -21.78 -27.49
CA MET A 412 -20.80 -22.46 -26.47
C MET A 412 -20.19 -23.77 -25.97
N GLN A 413 -19.37 -24.45 -26.77
CA GLN A 413 -18.71 -25.67 -26.30
C GLN A 413 -17.73 -25.36 -25.17
N GLY A 414 -16.94 -24.28 -25.29
CA GLY A 414 -16.01 -23.90 -24.23
C GLY A 414 -16.69 -23.48 -22.93
N LEU A 415 -17.91 -22.93 -22.99
CA LEU A 415 -18.72 -22.64 -21.79
C LEU A 415 -19.22 -23.91 -21.10
N ARG A 416 -19.62 -24.93 -21.87
CA ARG A 416 -19.99 -26.26 -21.33
C ARG A 416 -18.77 -26.97 -20.75
N ASP A 417 -17.63 -26.89 -21.43
CA ASP A 417 -16.37 -27.42 -20.91
C ASP A 417 -16.04 -26.79 -19.55
N LEU A 418 -16.17 -25.46 -19.42
CA LEU A 418 -15.95 -24.75 -18.16
C LEU A 418 -16.91 -25.21 -17.06
N GLU A 419 -18.19 -25.36 -17.38
CA GLU A 419 -19.20 -25.88 -16.45
C GLU A 419 -18.85 -27.29 -15.96
N THR A 420 -18.52 -28.21 -16.86
CA THR A 420 -18.07 -29.57 -16.51
C THR A 420 -16.79 -29.52 -15.68
N ALA A 421 -15.83 -28.66 -16.00
CA ALA A 421 -14.60 -28.53 -15.22
C ALA A 421 -14.89 -28.15 -13.75
N VAL A 422 -15.78 -27.18 -13.52
CA VAL A 422 -16.11 -26.71 -12.17
C VAL A 422 -17.02 -27.71 -11.44
N THR A 423 -18.08 -28.18 -12.10
CA THR A 423 -19.15 -28.95 -11.44
C THR A 423 -18.86 -30.45 -11.32
N GLU A 424 -18.11 -31.02 -12.27
CA GLU A 424 -17.80 -32.46 -12.32
C GLU A 424 -16.35 -32.76 -11.96
N LEU A 425 -15.40 -31.93 -12.41
CA LEU A 425 -13.95 -32.16 -12.17
C LEU A 425 -13.39 -31.40 -10.96
N GLY A 426 -14.19 -30.54 -10.32
CA GLY A 426 -13.82 -29.83 -9.09
C GLY A 426 -12.81 -28.70 -9.27
N PHE A 427 -12.77 -28.08 -10.46
CA PHE A 427 -11.90 -26.93 -10.72
C PHE A 427 -12.37 -25.71 -9.92
N VAL A 428 -11.42 -24.96 -9.37
CA VAL A 428 -11.69 -23.89 -8.39
C VAL A 428 -11.67 -22.48 -9.00
N GLY A 429 -11.45 -22.38 -10.30
CA GLY A 429 -11.28 -21.12 -11.01
C GLY A 429 -11.13 -21.30 -12.51
N ALA A 430 -11.33 -20.22 -13.25
CA ALA A 430 -11.01 -20.13 -14.67
C ALA A 430 -9.67 -19.42 -14.88
N HIS A 431 -9.00 -19.72 -15.98
CA HIS A 431 -7.71 -19.14 -16.32
C HIS A 431 -7.58 -18.88 -17.82
N PHE A 432 -6.98 -17.77 -18.26
CA PHE A 432 -6.61 -17.61 -19.67
C PHE A 432 -5.50 -16.60 -19.93
N TYR A 433 -4.90 -16.70 -21.11
CA TYR A 433 -3.84 -15.83 -21.56
C TYR A 433 -4.28 -14.99 -22.78
N PRO A 434 -4.63 -13.70 -22.61
CA PRO A 434 -5.22 -12.88 -23.69
C PRO A 434 -4.39 -12.83 -24.98
N HIS A 435 -3.07 -12.75 -24.84
CA HIS A 435 -2.13 -12.60 -25.96
C HIS A 435 -2.04 -13.82 -26.89
N TRP A 436 -2.39 -15.02 -26.44
CA TRP A 436 -2.47 -16.21 -27.33
C TRP A 436 -3.62 -16.14 -28.33
N PHE A 437 -4.62 -15.33 -28.02
CA PHE A 437 -5.82 -15.12 -28.83
C PHE A 437 -5.81 -13.76 -29.54
N GLY A 438 -4.88 -12.85 -29.16
CA GLY A 438 -4.80 -11.50 -29.72
C GLY A 438 -5.98 -10.62 -29.32
N LEU A 439 -6.67 -10.95 -28.22
CA LEU A 439 -7.86 -10.24 -27.73
C LEU A 439 -7.52 -9.58 -26.40
N ALA A 440 -7.91 -8.32 -26.21
CA ALA A 440 -7.77 -7.64 -24.94
C ALA A 440 -8.74 -8.25 -23.89
N PRO A 441 -8.48 -8.08 -22.57
CA PRO A 441 -9.37 -8.58 -21.52
C PRO A 441 -10.84 -8.13 -21.61
N ASP A 442 -11.08 -6.92 -22.13
CA ASP A 442 -12.39 -6.32 -22.33
C ASP A 442 -13.02 -6.66 -23.69
N ASP A 443 -12.42 -7.56 -24.47
CA ASP A 443 -13.02 -8.00 -25.73
C ASP A 443 -14.34 -8.76 -25.47
N ALA A 444 -15.36 -8.45 -26.28
CA ALA A 444 -16.70 -9.03 -26.16
C ALA A 444 -16.72 -10.56 -26.20
N LYS A 445 -15.70 -11.22 -26.77
CA LYS A 445 -15.58 -12.68 -26.76
C LYS A 445 -15.33 -13.29 -25.38
N TRP A 446 -14.81 -12.52 -24.42
CA TRP A 446 -14.59 -12.98 -23.05
C TRP A 446 -15.82 -12.85 -22.16
N TYR A 447 -16.73 -11.92 -22.47
CA TYR A 447 -17.92 -11.64 -21.65
C TYR A 447 -18.80 -12.86 -21.34
N PRO A 448 -19.05 -13.79 -22.28
CA PRO A 448 -19.78 -15.02 -21.96
C PRO A 448 -19.10 -15.88 -20.88
N TYR A 449 -17.75 -15.88 -20.86
CA TYR A 449 -17.00 -16.60 -19.84
C TYR A 449 -17.03 -15.88 -18.50
N TYR A 450 -16.96 -14.54 -18.47
CA TYR A 450 -17.14 -13.77 -17.23
C TYR A 450 -18.51 -14.02 -16.60
N ALA A 451 -19.58 -13.95 -17.41
CA ALA A 451 -20.93 -14.27 -16.97
C ALA A 451 -21.04 -15.72 -16.45
N LYS A 452 -20.41 -16.69 -17.14
CA LYS A 452 -20.41 -18.09 -16.68
C LYS A 452 -19.60 -18.28 -15.40
N CYS A 453 -18.51 -17.53 -15.19
CA CYS A 453 -17.76 -17.56 -13.94
C CYS A 453 -18.58 -16.98 -12.77
N CYS A 454 -19.35 -15.91 -12.99
CA CYS A 454 -20.33 -15.43 -11.99
C CYS A 454 -21.37 -16.51 -11.66
N GLU A 455 -21.95 -17.14 -12.68
CA GLU A 455 -22.97 -18.19 -12.50
C GLU A 455 -22.43 -19.39 -11.70
N LEU A 456 -21.17 -19.76 -11.95
CA LEU A 456 -20.50 -20.89 -11.30
C LEU A 456 -19.86 -20.52 -9.95
N ASP A 457 -19.89 -19.24 -9.56
CA ASP A 457 -19.22 -18.70 -8.36
C ASP A 457 -17.72 -19.04 -8.30
N VAL A 458 -17.01 -18.85 -9.42
CA VAL A 458 -15.56 -19.09 -9.49
C VAL A 458 -14.80 -17.83 -9.95
N PRO A 459 -13.60 -17.58 -9.43
CA PRO A 459 -12.77 -16.47 -9.90
C PRO A 459 -12.26 -16.72 -11.32
N VAL A 460 -11.92 -15.63 -12.01
CA VAL A 460 -11.18 -15.69 -13.28
C VAL A 460 -9.79 -15.10 -13.09
N MET A 461 -8.78 -15.83 -13.56
CA MET A 461 -7.38 -15.39 -13.54
C MET A 461 -6.90 -15.19 -14.98
N LEU A 462 -6.23 -14.08 -15.26
CA LEU A 462 -5.76 -13.80 -16.61
C LEU A 462 -4.46 -13.01 -16.66
N GLN A 463 -3.72 -13.18 -17.75
CA GLN A 463 -2.50 -12.42 -17.95
C GLN A 463 -2.74 -10.96 -18.37
N VAL A 464 -2.15 -10.04 -17.61
CA VAL A 464 -2.02 -8.61 -17.84
C VAL A 464 -0.54 -8.21 -17.88
N GLY A 465 -0.28 -7.05 -18.47
CA GLY A 465 1.05 -6.58 -18.83
C GLY A 465 1.47 -7.00 -20.24
N HIS A 466 2.74 -6.76 -20.54
CA HIS A 466 3.38 -7.24 -21.76
C HIS A 466 3.57 -8.76 -21.72
N ASN A 467 3.68 -9.39 -22.89
CA ASN A 467 4.05 -10.79 -23.01
C ASN A 467 5.48 -10.92 -23.50
N LEU A 468 6.17 -11.99 -23.08
CA LEU A 468 7.47 -12.34 -23.63
C LEU A 468 7.33 -13.00 -25.00
N VAL A 469 8.46 -13.15 -25.69
CA VAL A 469 8.55 -13.95 -26.91
C VAL A 469 8.75 -15.41 -26.50
N TYR A 470 7.67 -16.18 -26.49
CA TYR A 470 7.69 -17.62 -26.12
C TYR A 470 8.37 -18.49 -27.17
N SER A 471 8.20 -18.12 -28.45
CA SER A 471 8.79 -18.80 -29.60
C SER A 471 9.19 -17.79 -30.66
N ARG A 472 10.34 -18.03 -31.32
CA ARG A 472 10.74 -17.21 -32.49
C ARG A 472 9.84 -17.41 -33.70
N GLU A 473 9.16 -18.55 -33.79
CA GLU A 473 8.30 -18.90 -34.92
C GLU A 473 6.92 -18.22 -34.85
N ARG A 474 6.46 -17.92 -33.63
CA ARG A 474 5.16 -17.27 -33.41
C ARG A 474 5.29 -16.14 -32.39
N ARG A 475 5.26 -14.91 -32.91
CA ARG A 475 5.21 -13.69 -32.09
C ARG A 475 3.77 -13.31 -31.81
N LEU A 476 3.49 -12.98 -30.55
CA LEU A 476 2.16 -12.63 -30.07
C LEU A 476 2.16 -11.16 -29.62
N PRO A 477 1.09 -10.39 -29.91
CA PRO A 477 0.97 -9.02 -29.47
C PRO A 477 0.63 -8.93 -27.98
N SER A 478 1.14 -7.90 -27.31
CA SER A 478 0.72 -7.58 -25.95
C SER A 478 -0.63 -6.86 -25.99
N VAL A 479 -1.65 -7.52 -25.46
CA VAL A 479 -3.05 -7.04 -25.46
C VAL A 479 -3.63 -6.92 -24.03
N GLY A 480 -2.89 -7.38 -23.03
CA GLY A 480 -3.33 -7.42 -21.63
C GLY A 480 -3.07 -6.14 -20.84
N ARG A 481 -3.29 -4.95 -21.39
CA ARG A 481 -3.04 -3.71 -20.63
C ARG A 481 -3.99 -3.64 -19.41
N PRO A 482 -3.51 -3.37 -18.18
CA PRO A 482 -4.35 -3.45 -16.98
C PRO A 482 -5.62 -2.61 -17.01
N ILE A 483 -5.63 -1.45 -17.66
CA ILE A 483 -6.84 -0.61 -17.80
C ILE A 483 -8.03 -1.34 -18.45
N CYS A 484 -7.80 -2.38 -19.25
CA CYS A 484 -8.86 -3.21 -19.83
C CYS A 484 -9.64 -4.00 -18.77
N LEU A 485 -9.13 -4.13 -17.53
CA LEU A 485 -9.90 -4.71 -16.43
C LEU A 485 -10.97 -3.76 -15.90
N ASP A 486 -10.89 -2.46 -16.19
CA ASP A 486 -11.75 -1.43 -15.60
C ASP A 486 -13.23 -1.66 -15.95
N GLN A 487 -13.51 -1.83 -17.24
CA GLN A 487 -14.88 -2.03 -17.72
C GLN A 487 -15.42 -3.39 -17.29
N VAL A 488 -14.59 -4.44 -17.34
CA VAL A 488 -14.98 -5.79 -16.91
C VAL A 488 -15.36 -5.81 -15.42
N ALA A 489 -14.58 -5.12 -14.58
CA ALA A 489 -14.85 -5.04 -13.15
C ALA A 489 -16.14 -4.26 -12.84
N ILE A 490 -16.47 -3.24 -13.63
CA ILE A 490 -17.74 -2.48 -13.54
C ILE A 490 -18.93 -3.34 -13.96
N ASP A 491 -18.79 -4.09 -15.05
CA ASP A 491 -19.87 -4.90 -15.62
C ASP A 491 -20.18 -6.15 -14.78
N PHE A 492 -19.18 -6.67 -14.05
CA PHE A 492 -19.28 -7.87 -13.22
C PHE A 492 -18.74 -7.62 -11.79
N PRO A 493 -19.40 -6.79 -10.97
CA PRO A 493 -18.89 -6.42 -9.64
C PRO A 493 -18.76 -7.61 -8.68
N GLU A 494 -19.51 -8.69 -8.88
CA GLU A 494 -19.39 -9.93 -8.10
C GLU A 494 -18.26 -10.87 -8.58
N LEU A 495 -17.77 -10.72 -9.81
CA LEU A 495 -16.71 -11.56 -10.36
C LEU A 495 -15.37 -11.18 -9.77
N LYS A 496 -14.68 -12.13 -9.15
CA LYS A 496 -13.31 -11.92 -8.69
C LYS A 496 -12.34 -12.11 -9.85
N ILE A 497 -11.64 -11.03 -10.18
CA ILE A 497 -10.71 -10.95 -11.32
C ILE A 497 -9.29 -10.89 -10.77
N ILE A 498 -8.46 -11.86 -11.13
CA ILE A 498 -7.06 -11.93 -10.73
C ILE A 498 -6.20 -11.63 -11.96
N GLY A 499 -5.63 -10.42 -12.00
CA GLY A 499 -4.61 -10.07 -12.99
C GLY A 499 -3.27 -10.66 -12.56
N ILE A 500 -2.89 -11.79 -13.15
CA ILE A 500 -1.49 -12.24 -13.19
C ILE A 500 -0.86 -11.55 -14.40
N HIS A 501 0.41 -11.27 -14.52
CA HIS A 501 1.35 -11.16 -13.44
C HIS A 501 1.18 -9.77 -12.81
N ILE A 502 2.31 -9.15 -12.48
CA ILE A 502 2.39 -7.83 -11.86
C ILE A 502 2.03 -6.62 -12.77
N GLY A 503 1.61 -6.87 -14.02
CA GLY A 503 1.18 -5.82 -14.96
C GLY A 503 2.30 -5.03 -15.67
N VAL A 504 3.57 -5.47 -15.63
CA VAL A 504 4.71 -4.78 -16.27
C VAL A 504 4.46 -4.50 -17.76
N PRO A 505 4.80 -3.30 -18.29
CA PRO A 505 5.40 -2.14 -17.60
C PRO A 505 4.40 -1.24 -16.88
N TRP A 506 3.10 -1.56 -16.93
CA TRP A 506 2.00 -0.79 -16.35
C TRP A 506 1.67 -1.20 -14.91
N THR A 507 2.67 -1.47 -14.08
CA THR A 507 2.47 -1.92 -12.69
C THR A 507 1.62 -0.93 -11.88
N ASP A 508 1.85 0.38 -12.04
CA ASP A 508 1.05 1.42 -11.37
C ASP A 508 -0.41 1.42 -11.86
N GLU A 509 -0.64 1.10 -13.13
CA GLU A 509 -1.99 0.94 -13.68
C GLU A 509 -2.67 -0.30 -13.07
N MET A 510 -1.95 -1.41 -12.92
CA MET A 510 -2.48 -2.61 -12.26
C MET A 510 -2.80 -2.35 -10.78
N ILE A 511 -1.94 -1.63 -10.06
CA ILE A 511 -2.20 -1.18 -8.69
C ILE A 511 -3.46 -0.29 -8.65
N SER A 512 -3.61 0.62 -9.61
CA SER A 512 -4.79 1.49 -9.71
C SER A 512 -6.08 0.68 -9.91
N MET A 513 -6.06 -0.35 -10.76
CA MET A 513 -7.23 -1.23 -10.96
C MET A 513 -7.58 -2.01 -9.68
N ALA A 514 -6.59 -2.61 -9.02
CA ALA A 514 -6.81 -3.37 -7.79
C ALA A 514 -7.23 -2.48 -6.60
N TRP A 515 -6.82 -1.20 -6.60
CA TRP A 515 -7.21 -0.23 -5.59
C TRP A 515 -8.61 0.34 -5.84
N LYS A 516 -8.95 0.64 -7.10
CA LYS A 516 -10.26 1.18 -7.50
C LYS A 516 -11.38 0.16 -7.31
N HIS A 517 -11.15 -1.10 -7.66
CA HIS A 517 -12.18 -2.13 -7.72
C HIS A 517 -12.04 -3.15 -6.59
N GLU A 518 -13.12 -3.38 -5.84
CA GLU A 518 -13.14 -4.36 -4.75
C GLU A 518 -12.90 -5.80 -5.22
N ASN A 519 -13.30 -6.10 -6.45
CA ASN A 519 -13.25 -7.42 -7.07
C ASN A 519 -12.01 -7.68 -7.94
N VAL A 520 -11.07 -6.73 -8.06
CA VAL A 520 -9.80 -6.91 -8.79
C VAL A 520 -8.64 -7.18 -7.83
N PHE A 521 -7.81 -8.17 -8.18
CA PHE A 521 -6.64 -8.64 -7.42
C PHE A 521 -5.41 -8.79 -8.33
N ILE A 522 -4.22 -8.79 -7.72
CA ILE A 522 -2.92 -8.90 -8.40
C ILE A 522 -2.26 -10.23 -8.06
N GLY A 523 -1.86 -11.00 -9.06
CA GLY A 523 -0.95 -12.13 -8.89
C GLY A 523 0.50 -11.71 -9.04
N VAL A 524 1.35 -12.12 -8.10
CA VAL A 524 2.80 -11.87 -8.14
C VAL A 524 3.56 -13.14 -8.50
N ASP A 525 3.53 -13.45 -9.78
CA ASP A 525 4.11 -14.64 -10.41
C ASP A 525 4.91 -14.28 -11.67
N ALA A 526 5.60 -15.25 -12.27
CA ALA A 526 6.52 -15.12 -13.43
C ALA A 526 7.71 -14.13 -13.30
N TYR A 527 7.69 -13.23 -12.31
CA TYR A 527 8.76 -12.32 -11.96
C TYR A 527 9.31 -12.68 -10.59
N ALA A 528 10.63 -12.88 -10.51
CA ALA A 528 11.26 -13.24 -9.24
C ALA A 528 11.06 -12.11 -8.20
N PRO A 529 10.77 -12.44 -6.93
CA PRO A 529 10.43 -11.43 -5.91
C PRO A 529 11.46 -10.31 -5.75
N ARG A 530 12.76 -10.61 -5.92
CA ARG A 530 13.82 -9.59 -5.89
C ARG A 530 13.68 -8.51 -6.97
N HIS A 531 12.94 -8.78 -8.04
CA HIS A 531 12.73 -7.88 -9.16
C HIS A 531 11.33 -7.24 -9.18
N TRP A 532 10.51 -7.47 -8.15
CA TRP A 532 9.22 -6.80 -8.06
C TRP A 532 9.42 -5.27 -7.94
N PRO A 533 8.65 -4.47 -8.70
CA PRO A 533 8.74 -3.02 -8.65
C PRO A 533 8.54 -2.50 -7.21
N PRO A 534 9.34 -1.51 -6.75
CA PRO A 534 9.24 -1.01 -5.37
C PRO A 534 7.84 -0.54 -4.98
N GLN A 535 7.09 0.07 -5.91
CA GLN A 535 5.69 0.48 -5.69
C GLN A 535 4.76 -0.70 -5.40
N LEU A 536 5.00 -1.86 -6.02
CA LEU A 536 4.20 -3.06 -5.80
C LEU A 536 4.54 -3.68 -4.44
N VAL A 537 5.83 -3.74 -4.10
CA VAL A 537 6.27 -4.18 -2.77
C VAL A 537 5.71 -3.26 -1.69
N HIS A 538 5.66 -1.94 -1.93
CA HIS A 538 5.01 -1.00 -1.04
C HIS A 538 3.50 -1.28 -0.92
N TYR A 539 2.79 -1.41 -2.04
CA TYR A 539 1.35 -1.68 -2.08
C TYR A 539 0.98 -2.96 -1.31
N LEU A 540 1.64 -4.08 -1.61
CA LEU A 540 1.37 -5.38 -0.97
C LEU A 540 1.75 -5.39 0.51
N ASN A 541 2.72 -4.55 0.91
CA ASN A 541 3.16 -4.42 2.29
C ASN A 541 2.44 -3.28 3.03
N THR A 542 1.43 -2.65 2.43
CA THR A 542 0.64 -1.54 3.00
C THR A 542 -0.85 -1.66 2.73
N TYR A 543 -1.46 -0.67 2.07
CA TYR A 543 -2.92 -0.55 1.89
C TYR A 543 -3.48 -1.56 0.89
N GLY A 544 -2.62 -2.19 0.08
CA GLY A 544 -2.97 -3.25 -0.86
C GLY A 544 -2.77 -4.67 -0.32
N ALA A 545 -2.46 -4.86 0.96
CA ALA A 545 -2.08 -6.17 1.49
C ALA A 545 -3.15 -7.28 1.30
N ALA A 546 -4.43 -6.90 1.17
CA ALA A 546 -5.53 -7.84 0.92
C ALA A 546 -5.77 -8.13 -0.58
N LYS A 547 -4.98 -7.54 -1.48
CA LYS A 547 -5.21 -7.52 -2.93
C LYS A 547 -4.17 -8.30 -3.73
N VAL A 548 -3.13 -8.83 -3.09
CA VAL A 548 -1.98 -9.43 -3.78
C VAL A 548 -1.82 -10.90 -3.40
N LEU A 549 -1.67 -11.77 -4.38
CA LEU A 549 -1.62 -13.22 -4.22
C LEU A 549 -0.29 -13.79 -4.71
N PHE A 550 0.28 -14.71 -3.94
CA PHE A 550 1.50 -15.40 -4.29
C PHE A 550 1.29 -16.44 -5.39
N GLY A 551 2.12 -16.39 -6.43
CA GLY A 551 2.22 -17.45 -7.42
C GLY A 551 3.64 -17.63 -7.91
N THR A 552 3.98 -18.81 -8.43
CA THR A 552 5.30 -19.06 -9.01
C THR A 552 5.29 -19.05 -10.53
N ASP A 553 4.13 -19.26 -11.15
CA ASP A 553 4.00 -19.60 -12.56
C ASP A 553 4.96 -20.74 -12.93
N TRP A 554 5.04 -21.76 -12.05
CA TRP A 554 5.96 -22.88 -12.22
C TRP A 554 5.83 -23.43 -13.65
N PRO A 555 6.95 -23.63 -14.39
CA PRO A 555 8.35 -23.64 -13.94
C PRO A 555 9.12 -22.32 -14.06
N VAL A 556 8.47 -21.18 -14.31
CA VAL A 556 9.15 -19.90 -14.58
C VAL A 556 9.94 -19.43 -13.36
N ILE A 557 9.32 -19.41 -12.18
CA ILE A 557 10.01 -19.14 -10.91
C ILE A 557 10.13 -20.43 -10.11
N ASP A 558 11.33 -20.74 -9.64
CA ASP A 558 11.54 -21.85 -8.72
C ASP A 558 10.89 -21.54 -7.33
N PRO A 559 10.03 -22.43 -6.79
CA PRO A 559 9.39 -22.26 -5.49
C PRO A 559 10.33 -21.95 -4.33
N GLU A 560 11.48 -22.62 -4.24
CA GLU A 560 12.42 -22.45 -3.13
C GLU A 560 13.11 -21.08 -3.23
N ARG A 561 13.43 -20.66 -4.47
CA ARG A 561 13.89 -19.31 -4.76
C ARG A 561 12.84 -18.25 -4.42
N ALA A 562 11.59 -18.44 -4.83
CA ALA A 562 10.52 -17.48 -4.58
C ALA A 562 10.35 -17.25 -3.07
N MET A 563 10.27 -18.33 -2.29
CA MET A 563 10.05 -18.28 -0.85
C MET A 563 11.24 -17.66 -0.10
N ARG A 564 12.48 -17.94 -0.54
CA ARG A 564 13.68 -17.29 -0.01
C ARG A 564 13.68 -15.80 -0.29
N GLU A 565 13.48 -15.38 -1.55
CA GLU A 565 13.50 -13.97 -1.93
C GLU A 565 12.35 -13.19 -1.28
N ILE A 566 11.15 -13.78 -1.11
CA ILE A 566 10.07 -13.18 -0.31
C ILE A 566 10.49 -12.97 1.14
N GLY A 567 11.25 -13.90 1.72
CA GLY A 567 11.84 -13.75 3.05
C GLY A 567 12.80 -12.57 3.16
N GLU A 568 13.45 -12.19 2.07
CA GLU A 568 14.42 -11.09 1.99
C GLU A 568 13.75 -9.72 1.76
N LEU A 569 12.50 -9.68 1.29
CA LEU A 569 11.75 -8.43 1.01
C LEU A 569 11.39 -7.60 2.25
N GLY A 570 11.55 -8.14 3.46
CA GLY A 570 11.24 -7.41 4.70
C GLY A 570 9.75 -7.10 4.87
N LEU A 571 8.87 -7.98 4.35
CA LEU A 571 7.42 -7.82 4.48
C LEU A 571 6.96 -7.91 5.95
N ARG A 572 5.92 -7.15 6.30
CA ARG A 572 5.21 -7.30 7.57
C ARG A 572 4.66 -8.73 7.67
N ALA A 573 4.62 -9.30 8.87
CA ALA A 573 4.15 -10.67 9.09
C ALA A 573 2.73 -10.89 8.53
N ASP A 574 1.81 -9.96 8.82
CA ASP A 574 0.43 -9.98 8.31
C ASP A 574 0.38 -9.86 6.77
N SER A 575 1.12 -8.91 6.17
CA SER A 575 1.21 -8.79 4.71
C SER A 575 1.78 -10.04 4.05
N ARG A 576 2.80 -10.66 4.67
CA ARG A 576 3.40 -11.91 4.22
C ARG A 576 2.40 -13.07 4.31
N GLN A 577 1.66 -13.18 5.41
CA GLN A 577 0.64 -14.21 5.57
C GLN A 577 -0.50 -14.05 4.57
N LYS A 578 -0.96 -12.82 4.35
CA LYS A 578 -1.98 -12.50 3.33
C LYS A 578 -1.51 -12.85 1.93
N LEU A 579 -0.30 -12.41 1.57
CA LEU A 579 0.33 -12.71 0.29
C LEU A 579 0.44 -14.23 0.06
N LEU A 580 1.01 -14.94 1.03
CA LEU A 580 1.32 -16.36 0.89
C LEU A 580 0.10 -17.26 1.02
N ARG A 581 -0.99 -16.82 1.66
CA ARG A 581 -2.15 -17.69 1.89
C ARG A 581 -3.49 -17.00 2.00
N ASP A 582 -3.68 -16.06 2.92
CA ASP A 582 -5.05 -15.67 3.31
C ASP A 582 -5.83 -15.05 2.15
N ASN A 583 -5.15 -14.31 1.27
CA ASN A 583 -5.80 -13.75 0.08
C ASN A 583 -6.22 -14.85 -0.91
N ALA A 584 -5.42 -15.91 -1.04
CA ALA A 584 -5.75 -17.08 -1.85
C ALA A 584 -6.81 -17.98 -1.22
N LEU A 585 -7.23 -17.77 0.03
CA LEU A 585 -8.41 -18.42 0.63
C LEU A 585 -9.68 -17.55 0.51
N ARG A 586 -9.50 -16.24 0.30
CA ARG A 586 -10.59 -15.27 0.13
C ARG A 586 -10.97 -15.09 -1.34
N ALA A 587 -10.00 -15.17 -2.25
CA ALA A 587 -10.19 -14.96 -3.67
C ALA A 587 -10.92 -16.14 -4.35
N PRO A 588 -10.49 -17.41 -4.25
CA PRO A 588 -11.35 -18.54 -4.60
C PRO A 588 -12.34 -18.83 -3.45
N PRO A 589 -13.56 -19.31 -3.71
CA PRO A 589 -14.42 -19.78 -2.64
C PRO A 589 -13.76 -20.98 -1.92
N PRO A 590 -13.87 -21.08 -0.59
CA PRO A 590 -13.50 -22.31 0.10
C PRO A 590 -14.58 -23.36 -0.18
N ARG A 591 -14.32 -24.29 -1.09
CA ARG A 591 -14.96 -25.61 -1.02
C ARG A 591 -13.90 -26.68 -0.82
N ALA A 592 -13.85 -27.18 0.42
CA ALA A 592 -13.27 -28.48 0.71
C ALA A 592 -14.01 -29.53 -0.12
N ALA A 593 -13.26 -30.41 -0.77
CA ALA A 593 -13.78 -31.53 -1.51
C ALA A 593 -14.58 -32.44 -0.56
N GLY A 594 -15.90 -32.38 -0.63
CA GLY A 594 -16.75 -33.49 -0.26
C GLY A 594 -16.67 -34.51 -1.39
N VAL A 595 -15.90 -35.57 -1.18
CA VAL A 595 -15.92 -36.77 -2.04
C VAL A 595 -17.39 -37.21 -2.19
N PRO A 596 -17.92 -37.38 -3.43
CA PRO A 596 -19.18 -38.10 -3.60
C PRO A 596 -18.92 -39.55 -3.20
N GLY A 597 -19.36 -39.88 -1.97
CA GLY A 597 -19.33 -41.24 -1.46
C GLY A 597 -20.08 -42.18 -2.40
N ALA A 598 -19.47 -43.35 -2.58
CA ALA A 598 -19.95 -44.47 -3.36
C ALA A 598 -21.44 -44.78 -3.17
N ALA A 599 -22.00 -45.34 -4.24
CA ALA A 599 -23.34 -45.89 -4.35
C ALA A 599 -23.88 -46.52 -3.06
N SER A 600 -25.09 -46.11 -2.67
CA SER A 600 -26.03 -47.00 -2.00
C SER A 600 -27.21 -47.24 -2.94
N ALA A 601 -27.23 -48.44 -3.53
CA ALA A 601 -28.41 -48.97 -4.17
C ALA A 601 -29.49 -49.20 -3.09
N GLY A 602 -30.64 -48.54 -3.24
CA GLY A 602 -31.84 -48.77 -2.45
C GLY A 602 -33.04 -48.98 -3.40
N PRO A 603 -33.85 -50.04 -3.22
CA PRO A 603 -34.75 -50.53 -4.27
C PRO A 603 -36.11 -49.83 -4.27
N GLY A 604 -36.63 -49.60 -5.48
CA GLY A 604 -38.07 -49.58 -5.76
C GLY A 604 -38.73 -48.21 -5.81
N GLY A 605 -39.37 -47.89 -6.96
CA GLY A 605 -40.34 -46.80 -6.97
C GLY A 605 -40.79 -46.19 -8.29
N ARG A 606 -41.26 -47.00 -9.25
CA ARG A 606 -42.28 -46.66 -10.28
C ARG A 606 -41.92 -45.69 -11.42
N LEU A 607 -41.77 -46.33 -12.58
CA LEU A 607 -42.21 -45.92 -13.93
C LEU A 607 -43.35 -44.89 -13.99
N CYS A 608 -43.20 -43.87 -14.85
CA CYS A 608 -44.28 -43.39 -15.72
C CYS A 608 -43.73 -42.67 -16.98
N GLY A 609 -43.83 -43.35 -18.12
CA GLY A 609 -44.06 -42.86 -19.49
C GLY A 609 -43.18 -41.73 -20.05
N GLY A 610 -42.35 -41.90 -21.08
CA GLY A 610 -42.65 -42.60 -22.33
C GLY A 610 -42.96 -41.59 -23.44
N ARG A 611 -41.93 -41.19 -24.21
CA ARG A 611 -42.06 -40.82 -25.64
C ARG A 611 -40.67 -40.83 -26.30
N ARG A 612 -40.39 -41.95 -26.97
CA ARG A 612 -39.32 -42.08 -27.96
C ARG A 612 -39.73 -41.30 -29.22
N ARG A 613 -38.84 -40.49 -29.78
CA ARG A 613 -38.80 -40.26 -31.23
C ARG A 613 -37.42 -40.65 -31.75
N ARG A 614 -37.46 -41.56 -32.71
CA ARG A 614 -36.32 -42.19 -33.39
C ARG A 614 -35.61 -41.19 -34.29
N THR A 615 -34.30 -41.38 -34.34
CA THR A 615 -33.37 -40.99 -35.40
C THR A 615 -33.83 -41.50 -36.78
N ALA A 616 -33.61 -40.69 -37.81
CA ALA A 616 -33.60 -41.12 -39.20
C ALA A 616 -32.30 -40.58 -39.84
N ALA A 617 -31.33 -41.47 -39.99
CA ALA A 617 -30.22 -41.31 -40.90
C ALA A 617 -30.74 -41.53 -42.33
N THR A 618 -30.33 -40.67 -43.26
CA THR A 618 -30.56 -40.87 -44.69
C THR A 618 -29.19 -40.93 -45.36
N GLU A 619 -28.71 -42.14 -45.60
CA GLU A 619 -27.76 -42.41 -46.69
C GLU A 619 -28.52 -42.30 -48.01
N ARG A 620 -28.01 -41.52 -48.97
CA ARG A 620 -28.27 -41.76 -50.38
C ARG A 620 -26.95 -41.74 -51.13
N ARG A 621 -26.67 -42.89 -51.74
CA ARG A 621 -25.82 -43.05 -52.91
C ARG A 621 -26.41 -42.25 -54.08
N GLY A 622 -25.52 -41.65 -54.86
CA GLY A 622 -25.78 -40.90 -56.09
C GLY A 622 -24.50 -40.20 -56.48
#